data_AF-A0A915DQA3-F1
#
_entry.id   AF-A0A915DQA3-F1
#
_cell.length_a   1.000
_cell.length_b   1.000
_cell.length_c   1.000
_cell.angle_alpha   90.00
_cell.angle_beta   90.00
_cell.angle_gamma   90.00
#
_symmetry.space_group_name_H-M   'P 1'
#
loop_
_entity.id
_entity.type
_entity.pdbx_description
1 polymer ?
#
loop_
_entity_poly.entity_id
_entity_poly.type
_entity_poly.pdbx_seq_one_letter_code
_entity_poly.pdbx_strand_id
1 'polypeptide(L)'
;MKSSSRRIPLRQLCLCVLPEPAPIRVRTRRSAEANMDKISLEQMLKQMDSSARMENDVRDVLTDYVDDYLNQLLKKSCELAMHRGSKKLQIKDVENALEHYFK
;
A
#
# COMPACT_ATOMS: atom_id res chain seq x y z
N MET A 1 -1.73 22.56 28.02
CA MET A 1 -0.46 22.61 27.27
C MET A 1 0.21 21.23 27.33
N LYS A 2 0.78 20.82 26.20
CA LYS A 2 1.73 19.69 25.99
C LYS A 2 1.11 18.33 25.65
N SER A 3 0.98 18.16 24.33
CA SER A 3 0.99 16.95 23.54
C SER A 3 1.92 15.87 24.10
N SER A 4 1.42 14.64 24.27
CA SER A 4 2.28 13.46 24.41
C SER A 4 2.02 12.53 23.24
N SER A 5 2.76 12.84 22.17
CA SER A 5 2.93 12.03 20.97
C SER A 5 3.39 10.63 21.38
N ARG A 6 2.52 9.63 21.23
CA ARG A 6 2.87 8.23 21.44
C ARG A 6 3.77 7.80 20.28
N ARG A 7 5.07 8.06 20.42
CA ARG A 7 6.12 7.40 19.64
C ARG A 7 6.12 5.94 20.06
N ILE A 8 5.52 5.08 19.24
CA ILE A 8 5.63 3.64 19.40
C ILE A 8 7.06 3.27 18.98
N PRO A 9 7.90 2.73 19.88
CA PRO A 9 9.24 2.31 19.50
C PRO A 9 9.14 1.04 18.65
N LEU A 10 9.45 1.16 17.36
CA LEU A 10 9.45 0.06 16.36
C LEU A 10 10.47 -1.06 16.64
N ARG A 11 11.13 -1.06 17.80
CA ARG A 11 12.13 -2.07 18.18
C ARG A 11 11.62 -3.15 19.14
N GLN A 12 10.36 -3.06 19.59
CA GLN A 12 9.74 -4.04 20.49
C GLN A 12 8.55 -4.79 19.84
N LEU A 13 8.49 -4.83 18.50
CA LEU A 13 7.59 -5.73 17.76
C LEU A 13 8.11 -7.17 17.91
N CYS A 14 7.88 -7.70 19.10
CA CYS A 14 8.10 -9.08 19.46
C CYS A 14 7.56 -9.99 18.36
N LEU A 15 8.44 -10.93 17.96
CA LEU A 15 8.20 -12.26 17.39
C LEU A 15 7.12 -13.11 18.10
N CYS A 16 6.14 -12.50 18.76
CA CYS A 16 5.13 -13.18 19.54
C CYS A 16 4.03 -13.70 18.60
N VAL A 17 4.31 -14.86 17.98
CA VAL A 17 3.33 -15.82 17.46
C VAL A 17 2.36 -15.23 16.43
N LEU A 18 2.73 -15.27 15.15
CA LEU A 18 1.74 -15.19 14.08
C LEU A 18 1.10 -16.59 13.93
N PRO A 19 -0.13 -16.84 14.46
CA PRO A 19 -0.92 -17.92 13.90
C PRO A 19 -1.16 -17.57 12.43
N GLU A 20 -1.07 -18.59 11.59
CA GLU A 20 -1.28 -18.54 10.14
C GLU A 20 -2.34 -17.49 9.77
N PRO A 21 -2.02 -16.49 8.92
CA PRO A 21 -2.91 -15.36 8.72
C PRO A 21 -4.16 -15.86 7.99
N ALA A 22 -5.25 -16.01 8.72
CA ALA A 22 -6.57 -16.13 8.12
C ALA A 22 -6.70 -14.99 7.10
N PRO A 23 -7.09 -15.26 5.85
CA PRO A 23 -7.05 -14.26 4.80
C PRO A 23 -7.87 -13.06 5.26
N ILE A 24 -7.19 -11.93 5.46
CA ILE A 24 -7.85 -10.68 5.77
C ILE A 24 -8.83 -10.47 4.63
N ARG A 25 -10.11 -10.41 4.96
CA ARG A 25 -11.18 -10.22 3.98
C ARG A 25 -11.13 -8.78 3.52
N VAL A 26 -10.10 -8.44 2.76
CA VAL A 26 -10.07 -7.25 1.94
C VAL A 26 -11.17 -7.50 0.91
N ARG A 27 -12.28 -6.78 1.05
CA ARG A 27 -13.26 -6.68 -0.03
C ARG A 27 -12.64 -5.81 -1.12
N THR A 28 -11.58 -6.28 -1.74
CA THR A 28 -11.24 -5.84 -3.08
C THR A 28 -12.33 -6.46 -3.94
N ARG A 29 -13.20 -5.63 -4.50
CA ARG A 29 -14.07 -6.06 -5.60
C ARG A 29 -13.10 -6.66 -6.61
N ARG A 30 -13.06 -7.99 -6.77
CA ARG A 30 -12.18 -8.66 -7.73
C ARG A 30 -12.60 -8.21 -9.12
N SER A 31 -12.08 -7.09 -9.58
CA SER A 31 -11.66 -7.00 -10.96
C SER A 31 -10.31 -7.66 -10.97
N ALA A 32 -10.22 -8.87 -11.50
CA ALA A 32 -8.99 -9.66 -11.48
C ALA A 32 -7.88 -9.05 -12.38
N GLU A 33 -8.10 -7.87 -12.98
CA GLU A 33 -7.23 -7.24 -13.96
C GLU A 33 -7.40 -5.72 -13.89
N ALA A 34 -6.93 -5.09 -12.81
CA ALA A 34 -6.75 -3.63 -12.79
C ALA A 34 -5.60 -3.25 -11.85
N ASN A 35 -4.50 -4.00 -11.96
CA ASN A 35 -3.18 -3.40 -11.84
C ASN A 35 -3.18 -2.27 -12.87
N MET A 36 -2.82 -1.05 -12.46
CA MET A 36 -2.96 0.18 -13.27
C MET A 36 -2.94 -0.09 -14.78
N ASP A 37 -4.10 0.04 -15.45
CA ASP A 37 -4.19 -0.27 -16.87
C ASP A 37 -3.13 0.53 -17.62
N LYS A 38 -2.43 -0.09 -18.58
CA LYS A 38 -1.37 0.56 -19.37
C LYS A 38 -1.82 1.90 -19.97
N ILE A 39 -3.12 2.02 -20.27
CA ILE A 39 -3.78 3.22 -20.78
C ILE A 39 -3.85 4.33 -19.71
N SER A 40 -4.04 3.99 -18.44
CA SER A 40 -4.16 4.94 -17.33
C SER A 40 -2.83 5.63 -17.01
N LEU A 41 -1.70 4.91 -17.12
CA LEU A 41 -0.37 5.52 -16.94
C LEU A 41 -0.05 6.56 -18.02
N GLU A 42 -0.41 6.32 -19.28
CA GLU A 42 -0.23 7.33 -20.34
C GLU A 42 -1.15 8.53 -20.16
N GLN A 43 -2.37 8.31 -19.68
CA GLN A 43 -3.28 9.40 -19.34
C GLN A 43 -2.72 10.25 -18.19
N MET A 44 -2.10 9.63 -17.18
CA MET A 44 -1.40 10.35 -16.12
C MET A 44 -0.22 11.15 -16.66
N LEU A 45 0.60 10.57 -17.55
CA LEU A 45 1.71 11.27 -18.17
C LEU A 45 1.23 12.50 -18.96
N LYS A 46 0.17 12.34 -19.77
CA LYS A 46 -0.39 13.42 -20.59
C LYS A 46 -0.98 14.57 -19.77
N GLN A 47 -1.45 14.30 -18.55
CA GLN A 47 -1.89 15.35 -17.62
C GLN A 47 -0.72 16.17 -17.06
N MET A 48 0.47 15.56 -16.91
CA MET A 48 1.68 16.24 -16.45
C MET A 48 2.39 16.98 -17.58
N ASP A 49 2.60 16.29 -18.72
CA ASP A 49 3.22 16.84 -19.92
C ASP A 49 2.55 16.25 -21.17
N SER A 50 1.97 17.13 -21.98
CA SER A 50 1.26 16.77 -23.20
C SER A 50 2.18 16.36 -24.36
N SER A 51 3.47 16.66 -24.28
CA SER A 51 4.47 16.34 -25.32
C SER A 51 5.30 15.09 -25.00
N ALA A 52 5.32 14.66 -23.74
CA ALA A 52 6.03 13.45 -23.31
C ALA A 52 5.36 12.18 -23.85
N ARG A 53 6.19 11.20 -24.23
CA ARG A 53 5.76 9.85 -24.63
C ARG A 53 6.48 8.84 -23.76
N MET A 54 5.78 7.79 -23.35
CA MET A 54 6.35 6.72 -22.55
C MET A 54 6.66 5.52 -23.43
N GLU A 55 7.90 5.04 -23.38
CA GLU A 55 8.28 3.81 -24.06
C GLU A 55 7.61 2.59 -23.40
N ASN A 56 7.34 1.55 -24.18
CA ASN A 56 6.65 0.35 -23.68
C ASN A 56 7.43 -0.32 -22.54
N ASP A 57 8.75 -0.43 -22.66
CA ASP A 57 9.60 -1.06 -21.64
C ASP A 57 9.57 -0.27 -20.32
N VAL A 58 9.58 1.07 -20.41
CA VAL A 58 9.46 1.94 -19.24
C VAL A 58 8.07 1.79 -18.60
N ARG A 59 7.02 1.68 -19.42
CA ARG A 59 5.65 1.45 -18.94
C ARG A 59 5.55 0.14 -18.17
N ASP A 60 6.11 -0.93 -18.71
CA ASP A 60 6.07 -2.26 -18.10
C ASP A 60 6.80 -2.27 -16.75
N VAL A 61 7.99 -1.65 -16.67
CA VAL A 61 8.72 -1.48 -15.41
C VAL A 61 7.93 -0.66 -14.38
N LEU A 62 7.25 0.41 -14.81
CA LEU A 62 6.43 1.23 -13.92
C LEU A 62 5.18 0.49 -13.43
N THR A 63 4.54 -0.30 -14.29
CA THR A 63 3.41 -1.15 -13.89
C THR A 63 3.85 -2.16 -12.83
N ASP A 64 4.97 -2.85 -13.05
CA ASP A 64 5.52 -3.82 -12.09
C ASP A 64 5.86 -3.15 -10.75
N TYR A 65 6.46 -1.96 -10.81
CA TYR A 65 6.79 -1.18 -9.60
C TYR A 65 5.54 -0.78 -8.82
N VAL A 66 4.47 -0.34 -9.49
CA VAL A 66 3.20 0.02 -8.83
C VAL A 66 2.58 -1.20 -8.17
N ASP A 67 2.62 -2.35 -8.83
CA ASP A 67 2.08 -3.59 -8.27
C ASP A 67 2.84 -4.04 -7.03
N ASP A 68 4.17 -4.00 -7.06
CA ASP A 68 4.99 -4.29 -5.90
C ASP A 68 4.73 -3.29 -4.76
N TYR A 69 4.65 -1.99 -5.08
CA TYR A 69 4.32 -0.96 -4.11
C TYR A 69 2.95 -1.20 -3.43
N LEU A 70 1.92 -1.53 -4.20
CA LEU A 70 0.59 -1.84 -3.67
C LEU A 70 0.61 -3.09 -2.78
N ASN A 71 1.35 -4.13 -3.16
CA ASN A 71 1.51 -5.33 -2.35
C ASN A 71 2.22 -5.04 -1.03
N GLN A 72 3.29 -4.25 -1.06
CA GLN A 72 4.01 -3.83 0.15
C GLN A 72 3.12 -2.97 1.05
N LEU A 73 2.40 -2.00 0.48
CA LEU A 73 1.48 -1.12 1.21
C LEU A 73 0.34 -1.91 1.86
N LEU A 74 -0.28 -2.83 1.12
CA LEU A 74 -1.35 -3.69 1.63
C LEU A 74 -0.84 -4.59 2.74
N LYS A 75 0.34 -5.19 2.58
CA LYS A 75 0.96 -6.02 3.61
C LYS A 75 1.18 -5.23 4.90
N LYS A 76 1.77 -4.03 4.82
CA LYS A 76 2.00 -3.17 5.98
C LYS A 76 0.71 -2.70 6.64
N SER A 77 -0.27 -2.30 5.84
CA SER A 77 -1.58 -1.87 6.36
C SER A 77 -2.32 -3.04 7.03
N CYS A 78 -2.19 -4.25 6.50
CA CYS A 78 -2.72 -5.47 7.11
C CYS A 78 -2.01 -5.81 8.44
N GLU A 79 -0.69 -5.71 8.50
CA GLU A 79 0.10 -5.87 9.73
C GLU A 79 -0.38 -4.89 10.82
N LEU A 80 -0.66 -3.64 10.46
CA LEU A 80 -1.20 -2.63 11.38
C LEU A 80 -2.63 -2.95 11.84
N ALA A 81 -3.49 -3.41 10.94
CA ALA A 81 -4.84 -3.85 11.29
C ALA A 81 -4.81 -5.03 12.29
N MET A 82 -3.89 -5.97 12.08
CA MET A 82 -3.65 -7.10 13.00
C MET A 82 -3.07 -6.63 14.33
N HIS A 83 -2.17 -5.65 14.32
CA HIS A 83 -1.56 -5.10 15.54
C HIS A 83 -2.61 -4.46 16.48
N ARG A 84 -3.68 -3.90 15.95
CA ARG A 84 -4.82 -3.43 16.77
C ARG A 84 -5.81 -4.53 17.18
N GLY A 85 -5.57 -5.79 16.80
CA GLY A 85 -6.45 -6.92 17.05
C GLY A 85 -7.66 -7.01 16.10
N SER A 86 -7.62 -6.35 14.93
CA SER A 86 -8.74 -6.30 14.00
C SER A 86 -8.51 -7.15 12.75
N LYS A 87 -9.53 -7.89 12.34
CA LYS A 87 -9.51 -8.70 11.10
C LYS A 87 -10.04 -7.94 9.86
N LYS A 88 -10.30 -6.64 10.00
CA LYS A 88 -10.82 -5.79 8.93
C LYS A 88 -9.82 -4.68 8.65
N LEU A 89 -9.42 -4.48 7.41
CA LEU A 89 -8.60 -3.32 7.04
C LEU A 89 -9.44 -2.04 7.15
N GLN A 90 -8.90 -1.00 7.77
CA GLN A 90 -9.52 0.32 7.87
C GLN A 90 -8.61 1.39 7.25
N ILE A 91 -9.20 2.53 6.90
CA ILE A 91 -8.48 3.68 6.30
C ILE A 91 -7.30 4.10 7.17
N LYS A 92 -7.49 4.12 8.49
CA LYS A 92 -6.45 4.48 9.47
C LYS A 92 -5.19 3.60 9.39
N ASP A 93 -5.33 2.34 8.98
CA ASP A 93 -4.18 1.45 8.81
C ASP A 93 -3.35 1.86 7.59
N VAL A 94 -4.03 2.27 6.52
CA VAL A 94 -3.41 2.72 5.26
C VAL A 94 -2.78 4.10 5.46
N GLU A 95 -3.49 5.04 6.09
CA GLU A 95 -2.94 6.36 6.44
C GLU A 95 -1.67 6.23 7.29
N ASN A 96 -1.71 5.40 8.34
CA ASN A 96 -0.54 5.17 9.19
C ASN A 96 0.60 4.45 8.43
N ALA A 97 0.27 3.53 7.52
CA ALA A 97 1.27 2.88 6.67
C ALA A 97 1.98 3.90 5.77
N LEU A 98 1.22 4.75 5.09
CA LEU A 98 1.75 5.80 4.21
C LEU A 98 2.60 6.82 4.98
N GLU A 99 2.13 7.33 6.11
CA GLU A 99 2.86 8.39 6.85
C GLU A 99 4.18 7.93 7.49
N HIS A 100 4.26 6.66 7.88
CA HIS A 100 5.36 6.15 8.70
C HIS A 100 6.28 5.14 8.00
N TYR A 101 5.84 4.50 6.92
CA TYR A 101 6.63 3.47 6.23
C TYR A 101 7.00 3.85 4.79
N PHE A 102 6.22 4.69 4.11
CA PHE A 102 6.47 5.10 2.73
C PHE A 102 6.72 6.61 2.67
N LYS A 103 7.99 7.03 2.62
CA LYS A 103 8.41 8.43 2.46
C LYS A 103 9.35 8.59 1.29
#